data_AF-A0AAV3YFM2-F1
#
_entry.id   AF-A0AAV3YFM2-F1
#
_cell.length_a   1.000
_cell.length_b   1.000
_cell.length_c   1.000
_cell.angle_alpha   90.00
_cell.angle_beta   90.00
_cell.angle_gamma   90.00
#
_symmetry.space_group_name_H-M   'P 1'
#
loop_
_entity.id
_entity.type
_entity.pdbx_description
1 polymer ?
#
loop_
_entity_poly.entity_id
_entity_poly.type
_entity_poly.pdbx_seq_one_letter_code
_entity_poly.pdbx_strand_id
1 'polypeptide(L)'
;MPFTIHTDYKSLVPLLASKELAKLLPRIQRFRLRLARYSPNVIHVPGSSQIVADALSIAPSSPPKEEDLLFSEEVQVMVAQTFLKLLGERMNPSVILLNNGGCVAVGQL
;
A
#
# COMPACT_ATOMS: atom_id res chain seq x y z
N MET A 1 -19.76 -16.64 10.57
CA MET A 1 -19.10 -17.92 10.24
C MET A 1 -17.59 -17.72 10.29
N PRO A 2 -16.85 -18.50 11.09
CA PRO A 2 -15.39 -18.44 11.09
C PRO A 2 -14.84 -19.00 9.78
N PHE A 3 -13.84 -18.33 9.21
CA PHE A 3 -13.13 -18.82 8.02
C PHE A 3 -11.65 -18.49 8.11
N THR A 4 -10.86 -19.21 7.32
CA THR A 4 -9.40 -19.10 7.33
C THR A 4 -8.92 -18.53 5.99
N ILE A 5 -8.00 -17.58 6.06
CA ILE A 5 -7.27 -17.05 4.90
C ILE A 5 -5.89 -17.68 4.91
N HIS A 6 -5.56 -18.40 3.84
CA HIS A 6 -4.21 -18.92 3.59
C HIS A 6 -3.43 -17.94 2.72
N THR A 7 -2.18 -17.66 3.08
CA THR A 7 -1.27 -16.84 2.27
C THR A 7 0.14 -17.42 2.33
N ASP A 8 0.85 -17.38 1.20
CA ASP A 8 2.28 -17.66 1.10
C ASP A 8 3.18 -16.54 1.63
N TYR A 9 2.60 -15.40 2.00
CA TYR A 9 3.36 -14.22 2.38
C TYR A 9 3.38 -14.00 3.90
N LYS A 10 4.47 -14.43 4.55
CA LYS A 10 4.64 -14.41 6.01
C LYS A 10 4.39 -13.04 6.64
N SER A 11 4.80 -11.95 5.98
CA SER A 11 4.65 -10.61 6.55
C SER A 11 3.19 -10.12 6.53
N LEU A 12 2.30 -10.69 5.69
CA LEU A 12 0.89 -10.33 5.71
C LEU A 12 0.15 -10.84 6.94
N VAL A 13 0.57 -11.97 7.52
CA VAL A 13 -0.06 -12.54 8.72
C VAL A 13 -0.13 -11.52 9.87
N PRO A 14 0.99 -10.94 10.36
CA PRO A 14 0.92 -9.93 11.42
C PRO A 14 0.27 -8.61 10.96
N LEU A 15 0.38 -8.25 9.67
CA LEU A 15 -0.23 -7.02 9.15
C LEU A 15 -1.76 -7.07 9.17
N LEU A 16 -2.35 -8.24 8.95
CA LEU A 16 -3.80 -8.46 8.93
C LEU A 16 -4.36 -8.86 10.30
N ALA A 17 -3.58 -9.53 11.15
CA ALA A 17 -4.04 -10.01 12.44
C ALA A 17 -3.72 -9.07 13.62
N SER A 18 -2.43 -8.79 13.89
CA SER A 18 -1.99 -8.28 15.19
C SER A 18 -1.47 -6.84 15.19
N LYS A 19 -0.94 -6.36 14.07
CA LYS A 19 -0.32 -5.02 14.01
C LYS A 19 -1.35 -3.92 14.31
N GLU A 20 -0.94 -2.81 14.90
CA GLU A 20 -1.86 -1.70 15.17
C GLU A 20 -2.25 -0.98 13.87
N LEU A 21 -3.54 -0.65 13.70
CA LEU A 21 -4.08 -0.03 12.48
C LEU A 21 -3.39 1.31 12.15
N ALA A 22 -3.07 2.13 13.14
CA ALA A 22 -2.39 3.43 12.97
C ALA A 22 -0.95 3.31 12.45
N LYS A 23 -0.30 2.16 12.66
CA LYS A 23 1.09 1.89 12.25
C LYS A 23 1.18 1.18 10.89
N LEU A 24 0.06 1.00 10.21
CA LEU A 24 0.01 0.38 8.89
C LEU A 24 0.21 1.43 7.80
N LEU A 25 0.88 1.01 6.73
CA LEU A 25 0.94 1.82 5.52
C LEU A 25 -0.50 2.10 5.03
N PRO A 26 -0.79 3.28 4.48
CA PRO A 26 -2.15 3.66 4.10
C PRO A 26 -2.87 2.63 3.21
N ARG A 27 -2.13 1.95 2.31
CA ARG A 27 -2.65 0.83 1.51
C ARG A 27 -3.13 -0.35 2.36
N ILE A 28 -2.31 -0.82 3.29
CA ILE A 28 -2.62 -1.97 4.16
C ILE A 28 -3.69 -1.59 5.19
N GLN A 29 -3.67 -0.35 5.68
CA GLN A 29 -4.66 0.19 6.59
C GLN A 29 -6.07 0.14 5.97
N ARG A 30 -6.23 0.66 4.75
CA ARG A 30 -7.51 0.60 4.02
C ARG A 30 -7.95 -0.83 3.75
N PHE A 31 -7.03 -1.69 3.34
CA PHE A 31 -7.34 -3.10 3.11
C PHE A 31 -7.85 -3.78 4.40
N ARG A 32 -7.21 -3.52 5.53
CA ARG A 32 -7.62 -4.06 6.83
C ARG A 32 -8.96 -3.50 7.31
N LEU A 33 -9.24 -2.20 7.07
CA LEU A 33 -10.56 -1.60 7.34
C LEU A 33 -11.68 -2.29 6.55
N ARG A 34 -11.43 -2.64 5.28
CA ARG A 34 -12.41 -3.39 4.47
C ARG A 34 -12.63 -4.81 4.96
N LEU A 35 -11.56 -5.45 5.44
CA LEU A 35 -11.60 -6.78 6.04
C LEU A 35 -12.23 -6.78 7.44
N ALA A 36 -12.33 -5.64 8.13
CA ALA A 36 -12.88 -5.54 9.48
C ALA A 36 -14.37 -5.94 9.59
N ARG A 37 -15.08 -6.04 8.46
CA ARG A 37 -16.43 -6.63 8.38
C ARG A 37 -16.45 -8.15 8.60
N TYR A 38 -15.27 -8.76 8.54
CA TYR A 38 -15.05 -10.19 8.70
C TYR A 38 -14.10 -10.45 9.87
N SER A 39 -14.16 -11.65 10.42
CA SER A 39 -13.25 -12.13 11.48
C SER A 39 -12.43 -13.34 11.00
N PRO A 40 -11.51 -13.15 10.02
CA PRO A 40 -10.73 -14.25 9.46
C PRO A 40 -9.62 -14.72 10.40
N ASN A 41 -9.32 -16.01 10.36
CA ASN A 41 -8.05 -16.53 10.86
C ASN A 41 -7.02 -16.52 9.72
N VAL A 42 -5.93 -15.76 9.85
CA VAL A 42 -4.93 -15.62 8.78
C VAL A 42 -3.72 -16.52 9.09
N ILE A 43 -3.42 -17.46 8.20
CA ILE A 43 -2.34 -18.44 8.39
C ILE A 43 -1.40 -18.39 7.19
N HIS A 44 -0.09 -18.44 7.47
CA HIS A 44 0.90 -18.64 6.43
C HIS A 44 0.99 -20.11 6.03
N VAL A 45 0.94 -20.39 4.72
CA VAL A 45 1.11 -21.73 4.16
C VAL A 45 2.14 -21.66 3.02
N PRO A 46 3.09 -22.61 2.88
CA PRO A 46 4.08 -22.55 1.80
C PRO A 46 3.43 -22.46 0.40
N GLY A 47 4.01 -21.65 -0.50
CA GLY A 47 3.47 -21.46 -1.86
C GLY A 47 3.30 -22.75 -2.66
N SER A 48 4.10 -23.79 -2.39
CA SER A 48 3.94 -25.13 -2.99
C SER A 48 2.57 -25.78 -2.76
N SER A 49 1.85 -25.34 -1.73
CA SER A 49 0.49 -25.79 -1.41
C SER A 49 -0.62 -24.87 -1.95
N GLN A 50 -0.25 -23.75 -2.58
CA GLN A 50 -1.16 -22.69 -3.02
C GLN A 50 -1.43 -22.70 -4.53
N ILE A 51 -1.28 -23.86 -5.17
CA ILE A 51 -1.36 -24.08 -6.63
C ILE A 51 -2.62 -23.47 -7.26
N VAL A 52 -3.78 -23.59 -6.61
CA VAL A 52 -5.04 -23.06 -7.13
C VAL A 52 -5.02 -21.52 -7.17
N ALA A 53 -4.55 -20.88 -6.10
CA ALA A 53 -4.46 -19.43 -6.07
C ALA A 53 -3.43 -18.92 -7.09
N ASP A 54 -2.28 -19.61 -7.19
CA ASP A 54 -1.24 -19.28 -8.16
C ASP A 54 -1.74 -19.41 -9.59
N ALA A 55 -2.43 -20.50 -9.93
CA ALA A 55 -3.01 -20.70 -11.26
C ALA A 55 -4.02 -19.61 -11.62
N LEU A 56 -4.90 -19.23 -10.69
CA LEU A 56 -5.87 -18.16 -10.89
C LEU A 56 -5.22 -16.77 -10.95
N SER A 57 -4.08 -16.58 -10.29
CA SER A 57 -3.34 -15.31 -10.34
C SER A 57 -2.70 -15.07 -11.70
N ILE A 58 -2.29 -16.14 -12.41
CA ILE A 58 -1.70 -16.09 -13.74
C ILE A 58 -2.78 -16.04 -14.83
N ALA A 59 -3.86 -16.80 -14.65
CA ALA A 59 -4.96 -16.90 -15.60
C ALA A 59 -6.29 -16.53 -14.92
N PRO A 60 -6.57 -15.22 -14.74
CA PRO A 60 -7.81 -14.78 -14.12
C PRO A 60 -9.01 -15.23 -14.96
N SER A 61 -10.01 -15.80 -14.29
CA SER A 61 -11.19 -16.40 -14.92
C SER A 61 -12.13 -15.39 -15.60
N SER A 62 -12.01 -14.11 -15.26
CA SER A 62 -12.81 -13.02 -15.82
C SER A 62 -11.99 -11.73 -15.78
N PRO A 63 -12.29 -10.75 -16.66
CA PRO A 63 -11.72 -9.42 -16.50
C PRO A 63 -12.12 -8.80 -15.15
N PRO A 64 -11.28 -7.92 -14.59
CA PRO A 64 -11.62 -7.18 -13.38
C PRO A 64 -12.87 -6.33 -13.59
N LYS A 65 -13.68 -6.18 -12.55
CA LYS A 65 -14.85 -5.31 -12.60
C LYS A 65 -14.42 -3.84 -12.49
N GLU A 66 -15.29 -2.92 -12.91
CA GLU A 66 -15.07 -1.47 -12.74
C GLU A 66 -14.72 -1.09 -11.30
N GLU A 67 -15.37 -1.72 -10.33
CA GLU A 67 -15.12 -1.54 -8.89
C GLU A 67 -13.68 -1.93 -8.49
N ASP A 68 -13.14 -3.00 -9.10
CA ASP A 68 -11.79 -3.48 -8.84
C ASP A 68 -10.74 -2.52 -9.43
N LEU A 69 -11.03 -1.99 -10.62
CA LEU A 69 -10.18 -1.02 -11.32
C LEU A 69 -10.10 0.30 -10.55
N LEU A 70 -11.26 0.85 -10.17
CA LEU A 70 -11.34 2.09 -9.39
C LEU A 70 -10.56 1.96 -8.08
N PHE A 71 -10.69 0.82 -7.39
CA PHE A 71 -9.94 0.59 -6.17
C PHE A 71 -8.42 0.52 -6.40
N SER A 72 -7.98 -0.17 -7.45
CA SER A 72 -6.56 -0.25 -7.81
C SER A 72 -5.99 1.15 -8.05
N GLU A 73 -6.73 2.00 -8.78
CA GLU A 73 -6.34 3.38 -9.05
C GLU A 73 -6.24 4.22 -7.76
N GLU A 74 -7.26 4.18 -6.90
CA GLU A 74 -7.25 4.85 -5.58
C GLU A 74 -6.05 4.41 -4.70
N VAL A 75 -5.64 3.15 -4.83
CA VAL A 75 -4.48 2.61 -4.12
C VAL A 75 -3.19 3.16 -4.71
N GLN A 76 -3.05 3.16 -6.03
CA GLN A 76 -1.86 3.66 -6.73
C GLN A 76 -1.66 5.15 -6.47
N VAL A 77 -2.71 5.96 -6.60
CA VAL A 77 -2.65 7.41 -6.34
C VAL A 77 -2.19 7.68 -4.91
N MET A 78 -2.70 6.96 -3.92
CA MET A 78 -2.27 7.15 -2.54
C MET A 78 -0.82 6.71 -2.31
N VAL A 79 -0.37 5.62 -2.92
CA VAL A 79 1.03 5.19 -2.83
C VAL A 79 1.95 6.27 -3.42
N ALA A 80 1.59 6.81 -4.58
CA ALA A 80 2.32 7.91 -5.22
C ALA A 80 2.35 9.17 -4.34
N GLN A 81 1.21 9.58 -3.77
CA GLN A 81 1.13 10.72 -2.85
C GLN A 81 1.97 10.49 -1.58
N THR A 82 1.92 9.29 -1.02
CA THR A 82 2.72 8.94 0.17
C THR A 82 4.21 9.01 -0.16
N PHE A 83 4.61 8.48 -1.31
CA PHE A 83 5.99 8.52 -1.78
C PHE A 83 6.46 9.97 -2.01
N LEU A 84 5.65 10.81 -2.65
CA LEU A 84 5.94 12.23 -2.87
C LEU A 84 6.07 13.01 -1.56
N LYS A 85 5.23 12.75 -0.55
CA LYS A 85 5.37 13.37 0.79
C LYS A 85 6.70 12.99 1.44
N LEU A 86 7.05 11.71 1.41
CA LEU A 86 8.32 11.23 1.96
C LEU A 86 9.55 11.79 1.21
N LEU A 87 9.44 12.03 -0.09
CA LEU A 87 10.48 12.70 -0.87
C LEU A 87 10.54 14.20 -0.59
N GLY A 88 9.39 14.86 -0.45
CA GLY A 88 9.28 16.29 -0.13
C GLY A 88 9.80 16.63 1.26
N GLU A 89 9.63 15.74 2.24
CA GLU A 89 10.21 15.86 3.58
C GLU A 89 11.73 15.71 3.61
N ARG A 90 12.35 15.20 2.53
CA ARG A 90 13.81 15.09 2.39
C ARG A 90 14.47 16.33 1.78
N MET A 91 13.68 17.27 1.26
CA MET A 91 14.16 18.58 0.80
C MET A 91 14.24 19.51 2.02
N ASN A 92 15.41 19.59 2.62
CA ASN A 92 15.71 20.63 3.61
C ASN A 92 15.63 22.00 2.90
N PRO A 93 14.79 22.96 3.33
CA PRO A 93 14.64 24.26 2.66
C PRO A 93 15.92 25.12 2.67
N SER A 94 17.00 24.64 3.29
CA SER A 94 18.30 25.31 3.37
C SER A 94 19.26 24.99 2.22
N VAL A 95 18.89 24.14 1.25
CA VAL A 95 19.75 23.82 0.11
C VAL A 95 19.03 24.11 -1.21
N ILE A 96 18.85 25.40 -1.50
CA ILE A 96 18.71 25.89 -2.88
C ILE A 96 19.94 26.75 -3.16
N LEU A 97 20.98 26.13 -3.69
CA LEU A 97 22.04 26.83 -4.39
C LEU A 97 22.26 26.11 -5.72
N LEU A 98 21.71 26.66 -6.79
CA LEU A 98 22.43 26.71 -8.06
C LEU A 98 22.18 28.06 -8.74
N ASN A 99 23.27 28.81 -8.76
CA ASN A 99 23.54 30.02 -9.48
C ASN A 99 23.58 29.73 -10.99
N ASN A 100 22.94 30.58 -11.80
CA ASN A 100 23.52 31.18 -13.01
C ASN A 100 22.46 32.02 -13.72
N GLY A 101 22.43 33.32 -13.40
CA GLY A 101 21.93 34.36 -14.30
C GLY A 101 20.50 34.84 -14.12
N GLY A 102 20.13 35.40 -12.95
CA GLY A 102 19.02 36.39 -12.93
C GLY A 102 18.20 36.51 -11.63
N CYS A 103 18.14 37.76 -11.15
CA CYS A 103 17.12 38.40 -10.29
C CYS A 103 17.01 38.10 -8.77
N VAL A 104 17.60 39.03 -8.01
CA VAL A 104 17.11 39.79 -6.83
C VAL A 104 16.08 39.16 -5.86
N ALA A 105 16.57 39.02 -4.62
CA ALA A 105 15.98 39.18 -3.28
C ALA A 105 14.51 38.81 -2.98
N VAL A 106 14.34 38.04 -1.89
CA VAL A 106 13.36 38.36 -0.84
C VAL A 106 14.12 38.39 0.48
N GLY A 107 14.34 39.60 1.01
CA GLY A 107 14.76 39.77 2.40
C GLY A 107 13.58 39.55 3.32
N GLN A 108 13.84 39.00 4.51
CA GLN A 108 12.98 39.21 5.67
C GLN A 108 13.85 39.56 6.86
N LEU A 109 13.40 40.64 7.54
CA LEU A 109 13.85 41.12 8.84
C LEU A 109 13.70 40.03 9.92
#